data_AF-A0A126V1M7-F1
#
_entry.id   AF-A0A126V1M7-F1
#
_cell.length_a   1.000
_cell.length_b   1.000
_cell.length_c   1.000
_cell.angle_alpha   90.00
_cell.angle_beta   90.00
_cell.angle_gamma   90.00
#
_symmetry.space_group_name_H-M   'P 1'
#
loop_
_entity.id
_entity.type
_entity.pdbx_description
1 polymer ?
#
loop_
_entity_poly.entity_id
_entity_poly.type
_entity_poly.pdbx_seq_one_letter_code
_entity_poly.pdbx_strand_id
1 'polypeptide(L)'
;MAANYATLLDYNFTDDDDNPFGIASNSHGTAVMGIIGAVGDNDIGTTGIAFEATLVGYRIENFIGDAWLQNVRDSIASAATRGADVVNISATRRKRHQL
;
A
#
# COMPACT_ATOMS: atom_id res chain seq x y z
N MET A 1 4.60 -9.60 -11.51
CA MET A 1 4.84 -8.43 -10.63
C MET A 1 5.65 -7.42 -11.39
N ALA A 2 5.36 -6.13 -11.23
CA ALA A 2 6.07 -5.07 -11.93
C ALA A 2 7.50 -4.91 -11.39
N ALA A 3 8.45 -4.52 -12.23
CA ALA A 3 9.87 -4.41 -11.89
C ALA A 3 10.16 -3.47 -10.70
N ASN A 4 9.28 -2.49 -10.48
CA ASN A 4 9.44 -1.45 -9.46
C ASN A 4 8.94 -1.84 -8.06
N TYR A 5 8.41 -3.05 -7.90
CA TYR A 5 7.73 -3.45 -6.68
C TYR A 5 8.62 -4.33 -5.79
N ALA A 6 8.98 -3.84 -4.61
CA ALA A 6 9.92 -4.49 -3.68
C ALA A 6 9.21 -5.46 -2.73
N THR A 7 8.85 -6.62 -3.28
CA THR A 7 8.12 -7.69 -2.58
C THR A 7 8.70 -8.15 -1.23
N LEU A 8 10.03 -8.09 -1.07
CA LEU A 8 10.70 -8.47 0.18
C LEU A 8 10.50 -7.45 1.31
N LEU A 9 10.00 -6.26 1.00
CA LEU A 9 9.76 -5.18 1.94
C LEU A 9 8.28 -4.95 2.21
N ASP A 10 7.39 -5.67 1.53
CA ASP A 10 5.96 -5.54 1.73
C ASP A 10 5.52 -6.17 3.04
N TYR A 11 4.30 -5.83 3.48
CA TYR A 11 3.71 -6.51 4.62
C TYR A 11 2.19 -6.35 4.68
N ASN A 12 1.53 -7.37 5.22
CA ASN A 12 0.11 -7.35 5.55
C ASN A 12 -0.06 -7.29 7.06
N PHE A 13 -0.30 -6.09 7.59
CA PHE A 13 -0.56 -5.88 9.02
C PHE A 13 -1.93 -6.39 9.47
N THR A 14 -2.83 -6.72 8.54
CA THR A 14 -4.15 -7.28 8.87
C THR A 14 -4.05 -8.76 9.20
N ASP A 15 -3.33 -9.52 8.37
CA ASP A 15 -3.22 -10.97 8.49
C ASP A 15 -1.85 -11.43 9.04
N ASP A 16 -0.95 -10.48 9.32
CA ASP A 16 0.40 -10.68 9.87
C ASP A 16 1.29 -11.59 8.99
N ASP A 17 1.36 -11.26 7.69
CA ASP A 17 2.16 -12.00 6.71
C ASP A 17 2.86 -11.10 5.67
N ASP A 18 3.75 -11.68 4.87
CA ASP A 18 4.51 -10.97 3.84
C ASP A 18 3.72 -10.79 2.52
N ASN A 19 2.40 -11.03 2.52
CA ASN A 19 1.55 -10.97 1.34
C ASN A 19 0.48 -9.87 1.45
N PRO A 20 0.75 -8.64 0.97
CA PRO A 20 -0.21 -7.54 1.04
C PRO A 20 -1.36 -7.64 0.02
N PHE A 21 -1.40 -8.68 -0.83
CA PHE A 21 -2.39 -8.76 -1.91
C PHE A 21 -3.80 -9.02 -1.38
N GLY A 22 -4.72 -8.16 -1.78
CA GLY A 22 -6.13 -8.29 -1.46
C GLY A 22 -6.96 -9.00 -2.51
N ILE A 23 -8.26 -9.11 -2.22
CA ILE A 23 -9.28 -9.47 -3.22
C ILE A 23 -9.61 -8.27 -4.11
N ALA A 24 -10.35 -8.49 -5.20
CA ALA A 24 -10.66 -7.46 -6.19
C ALA A 24 -11.32 -6.18 -5.63
N SER A 25 -12.08 -6.28 -4.53
CA SER A 25 -12.67 -5.11 -3.85
C SER A 25 -11.66 -4.27 -3.05
N ASN A 26 -10.41 -4.73 -2.90
CA ASN A 26 -9.30 -4.02 -2.28
C ASN A 26 -8.35 -3.38 -3.32
N SER A 27 -8.82 -3.09 -4.52
CA SER A 27 -8.02 -2.57 -5.64
C SER A 27 -7.52 -1.12 -5.47
N HIS A 28 -8.00 -0.39 -4.46
CA HIS A 28 -7.65 1.02 -4.24
C HIS A 28 -6.13 1.23 -4.09
N GLY A 29 -5.44 0.39 -3.31
CA GLY A 29 -3.99 0.47 -3.14
C GLY A 29 -3.25 0.24 -4.45
N THR A 30 -3.63 -0.78 -5.21
CA THR A 30 -3.05 -1.07 -6.54
C THR A 30 -3.21 0.10 -7.51
N ALA A 31 -4.39 0.74 -7.53
CA ALA A 31 -4.62 1.90 -8.38
C ALA A 31 -3.71 3.09 -8.01
N VAL A 32 -3.59 3.39 -6.71
CA VAL A 32 -2.71 4.46 -6.21
C VAL A 32 -1.25 4.18 -6.55
N MET A 33 -0.77 2.95 -6.36
CA MET A 33 0.61 2.57 -6.70
C MET A 33 0.88 2.66 -8.21
N GLY A 34 -0.12 2.36 -9.04
CA GLY A 34 -0.02 2.53 -10.48
C GLY A 34 0.20 3.99 -10.89
N ILE A 35 -0.53 4.93 -10.27
CA ILE A 35 -0.34 6.37 -10.50
C ILE A 35 1.09 6.80 -10.11
N ILE A 36 1.62 6.28 -9.01
CA ILE A 36 2.95 6.65 -8.50
C ILE A 36 4.05 6.07 -9.40
N GLY A 37 4.06 4.76 -9.65
CA GLY A 37 5.23 4.08 -10.21
C GLY A 37 4.93 2.87 -11.08
N ALA A 38 3.81 2.85 -11.82
CA ALA A 38 3.64 1.90 -12.92
C ALA A 38 4.86 2.00 -13.86
N VAL A 39 5.40 0.83 -14.25
CA VAL A 39 6.59 0.74 -15.10
C VAL A 39 6.31 1.38 -16.45
N GLY A 40 7.11 2.38 -16.83
CA GLY A 40 7.04 3.04 -18.14
C GLY A 40 7.72 2.24 -19.24
N ASP A 41 7.51 2.68 -20.49
CA ASP A 41 8.21 2.20 -21.70
C ASP A 41 8.22 0.67 -21.89
N ASN A 42 7.14 0.00 -21.48
CA ASN A 42 7.00 -1.46 -21.55
C ASN A 42 5.79 -1.94 -22.37
N ASP A 43 5.12 -1.03 -23.09
CA ASP A 43 3.91 -1.27 -23.88
C ASP A 43 2.70 -1.85 -23.11
N ILE A 44 2.69 -1.78 -21.77
CA ILE A 44 1.65 -2.36 -20.91
C ILE A 44 1.02 -1.28 -20.02
N GLY A 45 -0.28 -1.04 -20.20
CA GLY A 45 -1.06 -0.22 -19.27
C GLY A 45 -0.72 1.28 -19.34
N THR A 46 -0.07 1.80 -18.31
CA THR A 46 0.24 3.24 -18.15
C THR A 46 1.61 3.44 -17.50
N THR A 47 2.12 4.68 -17.53
CA THR A 47 3.39 5.07 -16.91
C THR A 47 3.11 5.87 -15.64
N GLY A 48 3.73 5.48 -14.52
CA GLY A 48 3.66 6.22 -13.26
C GLY A 48 4.46 7.51 -13.30
N ILE A 49 4.12 8.47 -12.44
CA ILE A 49 4.84 9.76 -12.35
C ILE A 49 6.32 9.56 -12.00
N ALA A 50 6.61 8.60 -11.13
CA ALA A 50 7.94 8.17 -10.73
C ALA A 50 8.14 6.69 -11.10
N PHE A 51 8.08 6.38 -12.40
CA PHE A 51 8.17 5.02 -12.93
C PHE A 51 9.53 4.31 -12.72
N GLU A 52 10.50 4.94 -12.06
CA GLU A 52 11.76 4.32 -11.63
C GLU A 52 11.85 4.18 -10.10
N ALA A 53 10.84 4.66 -9.36
CA ALA A 53 10.82 4.56 -7.91
C ALA A 53 10.59 3.12 -7.45
N THR A 54 11.25 2.74 -6.36
CA THR A 54 10.94 1.49 -5.67
C THR A 54 9.67 1.66 -4.84
N LEU A 55 8.75 0.73 -4.99
CA LEU A 55 7.42 0.73 -4.39
C LEU A 55 7.31 -0.38 -3.35
N VAL A 56 6.79 -0.04 -2.17
CA VAL A 56 6.49 -0.97 -1.08
C VAL A 56 5.02 -0.84 -0.69
N GLY A 57 4.32 -1.98 -0.60
CA GLY A 57 2.92 -2.10 -0.25
C GLY A 57 2.70 -2.58 1.18
N TYR A 58 2.01 -1.77 1.98
CA TYR A 58 1.51 -2.17 3.29
C TYR A 58 -0.01 -2.29 3.29
N ARG A 59 -0.52 -3.49 3.56
CA ARG A 59 -1.95 -3.74 3.75
C ARG A 59 -2.30 -3.52 5.22
N ILE A 60 -3.37 -2.76 5.44
CA ILE A 60 -3.90 -2.45 6.77
C ILE A 60 -5.39 -2.81 6.81
N GLU A 61 -5.99 -2.71 8.00
CA GLU A 61 -7.41 -2.99 8.19
C GLU A 61 -8.30 -2.14 7.26
N ASN A 62 -9.42 -2.72 6.84
CA ASN A 62 -10.36 -2.02 5.95
C ASN A 62 -11.33 -1.11 6.70
N PHE A 63 -11.50 -1.34 8.00
CA PHE A 63 -12.42 -0.59 8.84
C PHE A 63 -11.69 0.12 9.96
N ILE A 64 -12.10 1.36 10.23
CA ILE A 64 -11.46 2.17 11.25
C ILE A 64 -11.89 1.71 12.64
N GLY A 65 -10.89 1.37 13.45
CA GLY A 65 -10.97 0.95 14.85
C GLY A 65 -9.56 0.88 15.43
N ASP A 66 -9.40 0.26 16.59
CA ASP A 66 -8.10 0.21 17.28
C ASP A 66 -7.07 -0.62 16.51
N ALA A 67 -7.48 -1.72 15.87
CA ALA A 67 -6.61 -2.51 14.99
C ALA A 67 -6.10 -1.68 13.82
N TRP A 68 -6.97 -0.89 13.17
CA TRP A 68 -6.58 0.03 12.11
C TRP A 68 -5.54 1.06 12.56
N LEU A 69 -5.74 1.67 13.73
CA LEU A 69 -4.80 2.66 14.27
C LEU A 69 -3.44 2.02 14.56
N GLN A 70 -3.43 0.79 15.08
CA GLN A 70 -2.20 0.02 15.29
C GLN A 70 -1.50 -0.30 13.96
N ASN A 71 -2.23 -0.79 12.96
CA ASN A 71 -1.67 -1.10 11.64
C ASN A 71 -1.09 0.16 10.97
N VAL A 72 -1.74 1.33 11.10
CA VAL A 72 -1.20 2.59 10.58
C VAL A 72 0.09 2.99 11.32
N ARG A 73 0.10 2.90 12.66
CA ARG A 73 1.32 3.18 13.45
C ARG A 73 2.47 2.27 13.04
N ASP A 74 2.20 0.96 12.95
CA ASP A 74 3.23 -0.06 12.74
C ASP A 74 3.72 -0.06 11.29
N SER A 75 2.85 0.23 10.32
CA SER A 75 3.26 0.41 8.91
C SER A 75 4.13 1.65 8.71
N ILE A 76 3.82 2.79 9.36
CA ILE A 76 4.68 3.98 9.29
C ILE A 76 6.04 3.70 9.95
N ALA A 77 6.06 3.03 11.10
CA ALA A 77 7.30 2.66 11.79
C ALA A 77 8.16 1.69 10.95
N SER A 78 7.53 0.72 10.30
CA SER A 78 8.18 -0.20 9.37
C SER A 78 8.75 0.55 8.16
N ALA A 79 7.98 1.46 7.56
CA ALA A 79 8.43 2.31 6.46
C ALA A 79 9.68 3.12 6.83
N ALA A 80 9.65 3.78 7.98
CA ALA A 80 10.78 4.58 8.46
C ALA A 80 12.04 3.72 8.72
N THR A 81 11.85 2.55 9.33
CA THR A 81 12.96 1.61 9.63
C THR A 81 13.57 1.03 8.35
N ARG A 82 12.74 0.79 7.34
CA ARG A 82 13.15 0.26 6.03
C ARG A 82 13.64 1.36 5.06
N GLY A 83 13.77 2.60 5.53
CA GLY A 83 14.37 3.70 4.77
C GLY A 83 13.45 4.30 3.69
N ALA A 84 12.13 4.26 3.87
CA ALA A 84 11.21 4.90 2.95
C ALA A 84 11.39 6.43 2.94
N ASP A 85 11.55 7.02 1.76
CA ASP A 85 11.67 8.47 1.59
C ASP A 85 10.32 9.20 1.66
N VAL A 86 9.26 8.55 1.17
CA VAL A 86 7.91 9.09 1.07
C VAL A 86 6.89 8.03 1.47
N VAL A 87 5.91 8.42 2.28
CA VAL A 87 4.78 7.56 2.66
C VAL A 87 3.47 8.19 2.18
N ASN A 88 2.71 7.45 1.37
CA ASN A 88 1.38 7.86 0.92
C ASN A 88 0.29 7.10 1.67
N ILE A 89 -0.57 7.82 2.40
CA ILE A 89 -1.69 7.25 3.16
C ILE A 89 -3.01 7.81 2.62
N SER A 90 -3.63 7.09 1.70
CA SER A 90 -4.92 7.47 1.09
C SER A 90 -6.09 6.78 1.79
N ALA A 91 -6.30 7.06 3.08
CA ALA A 91 -7.36 6.49 3.89
C ALA A 91 -8.14 7.58 4.64
N THR A 92 -9.46 7.41 4.84
CA THR A 92 -10.31 8.42 5.47
C THR A 92 -11.28 7.83 6.51
N ARG A 93 -11.72 8.67 7.46
CA ARG A 93 -12.69 8.31 8.50
C ARG A 93 -14.09 8.11 7.95
N ARG A 94 -14.52 6.85 7.82
CA ARG A 94 -15.95 6.52 7.83
C ARG A 94 -16.32 5.80 9.12
N LYS A 95 -16.99 6.52 10.03
CA LYS A 95 -17.65 5.87 11.18
C LYS A 95 -18.73 4.95 10.63
N ARG A 96 -18.76 3.68 11.07
CA ARG A 96 -19.98 2.88 11.00
C ARG A 96 -20.98 3.53 11.95
N HIS A 97 -22.03 4.15 11.39
CA HIS A 97 -23.20 4.50 12.18
C HIS A 97 -23.88 3.17 12.52
N GLN A 98 -23.75 2.74 13.78
CA GLN A 98 -24.61 1.69 14.32
C GLN A 98 -25.97 2.36 14.56
N LEU A 99 -26.96 1.97 13.75
CA LEU A 99 -28.38 2.17 14.07
C LEU A 99 -28.84 1.01 14.96
#